data_AF-A0A6L5HSV0-F1
#
_entry.id   AF-A0A6L5HSV0-F1
#
_cell.length_a   1.000
_cell.length_b   1.000
_cell.length_c   1.000
_cell.angle_alpha   90.00
_cell.angle_beta   90.00
_cell.angle_gamma   90.00
#
_symmetry.space_group_name_H-M   'P 1'
#
loop_
_entity.id
_entity.type
_entity.pdbx_description
1 polymer ?
#
loop_
_entity_poly.entity_id
_entity_poly.type
_entity_poly.pdbx_seq_one_letter_code
_entity_poly.pdbx_strand_id
1 'polypeptide(L)' 'MNVRIEANEQGSGCTVWLDNNAVSFQNLEDAKTYVCQLQERIEAASRSFFAQGATDFEQA' A
#
# COMPACT_ATOMS: atom_id res chain seq x y z
N MET A 1 -3.03 1.90 7.35
CA MET A 1 -2.83 2.69 6.11
C MET A 1 -4.18 3.23 5.65
N ASN A 2 -4.30 4.54 5.43
CA ASN A 2 -5.51 5.13 4.87
C ASN A 2 -5.34 5.32 3.35
N VAL A 3 -6.08 4.53 2.56
CA VAL A 3 -6.04 4.58 1.09
C VAL A 3 -7.35 5.20 0.60
N ARG A 4 -7.25 6.25 -0.23
CA ARG A 4 -8.41 6.83 -0.94
C ARG A 4 -8.14 6.85 -2.42
N ILE A 5 -9.11 6.42 -3.21
CA ILE A 5 -9.05 6.50 -4.67
C ILE A 5 -10.04 7.58 -5.09
N GLU A 6 -9.53 8.62 -5.72
CA GLU A 6 -10.32 9.72 -6.25
C GLU A 6 -10.28 9.65 -7.78
N ALA A 7 -11.41 9.36 -8.41
CA ALA A 7 -11.50 9.38 -9.87
C ALA A 7 -11.60 10.83 -10.33
N ASN A 8 -10.80 11.22 -11.33
CA ASN A 8 -10.89 12.56 -11.88
C ASN A 8 -12.22 12.69 -12.65
N GLU A 9 -13.06 13.66 -12.27
CA GLU A 9 -14.37 13.90 -12.89
C GLU A 9 -14.27 14.23 -14.40
N GLN A 10 -13.09 14.63 -14.88
CA GLN A 10 -12.81 14.85 -16.31
C GLN A 10 -12.52 13.55 -17.09
N GLY A 11 -12.69 12.37 -16.48
CA GLY A 11 -12.58 11.07 -17.14
C GLY A 11 -11.16 10.66 -17.56
N SER A 12 -10.13 11.43 -17.20
CA SER A 12 -8.75 11.27 -17.66
C SER A 12 -7.79 10.75 -16.57
N GLY A 13 -8.26 9.83 -15.73
CA GLY A 13 -7.43 9.14 -14.75
C GLY A 13 -8.00 9.09 -13.33
N CYS A 14 -7.18 8.62 -12.39
CA CYS A 14 -7.53 8.49 -10.98
C CYS A 14 -6.31 8.76 -10.10
N THR A 15 -6.53 9.41 -8.96
CA THR A 15 -5.48 9.72 -7.98
C THR A 15 -5.68 8.84 -6.76
N VAL A 16 -4.67 8.04 -6.44
CA VAL A 16 -4.64 7.25 -5.22
C VAL A 16 -3.88 8.03 -4.17
N TRP A 17 -4.56 8.36 -3.09
CA TRP A 17 -3.99 8.97 -1.90
C TRP A 17 -3.64 7.88 -0.89
N LEU A 18 -2.36 7.78 -0.57
CA LEU A 18 -1.78 6.89 0.42
C LEU A 18 -1.29 7.74 1.60
N ASP A 19 -2.13 7.88 2.62
CA ASP A 19 -1.84 8.73 3.78
C ASP A 19 -1.56 10.19 3.34
N ASN A 20 -0.29 10.60 3.29
CA ASN A 20 0.16 11.93 2.81
C ASN A 20 0.77 11.91 1.39
N ASN A 21 0.71 10.79 0.68
CA ASN A 21 1.31 10.65 -0.65
C ASN A 21 0.22 10.53 -1.73
N ALA A 22 0.25 11.40 -2.73
CA ALA A 22 -0.66 11.36 -3.86
C ALA A 22 0.02 10.71 -5.06
N VAL A 23 -0.58 9.65 -5.61
CA VAL A 23 -0.10 8.96 -6.80
C VAL A 23 -1.18 9.02 -7.86
N SER A 24 -0.92 9.75 -8.94
CA SER A 24 -1.83 9.87 -10.08
C SER A 24 -1.59 8.76 -11.09
N PHE A 25 -2.67 8.10 -11.51
CA PHE A 25 -2.68 7.05 -12.50
C PHE A 25 -3.57 7.43 -13.69
N GLN A 26 -3.15 7.03 -14.88
CA GLN A 26 -3.92 7.23 -16.10
C GLN A 26 -5.15 6.31 -16.18
N ASN A 27 -5.10 5.13 -15.55
CA ASN A 27 -6.15 4.11 -15.63
C ASN A 27 -6.43 3.50 -14.25
N LEU A 28 -7.69 3.12 -14.04
CA LEU A 28 -8.17 2.44 -12.82
C LEU A 28 -7.50 1.08 -12.60
N GLU A 29 -7.13 0.38 -13.68
CA GLU A 29 -6.47 -0.92 -13.62
C GLU A 29 -5.05 -0.82 -13.04
N ASP A 30 -4.31 0.22 -13.44
CA ASP A 30 -2.98 0.53 -12.93
C ASP A 30 -3.03 0.91 -11.44
N ALA A 31 -3.99 1.77 -11.07
CA ALA A 31 -4.24 2.14 -9.69
C ALA A 31 -4.58 0.94 -8.80
N LYS A 32 -5.45 0.02 -9.28
CA LYS A 32 -5.80 -1.21 -8.56
C LYS A 32 -4.59 -2.12 -8.39
N THR A 33 -3.83 -2.33 -9.45
CA THR A 33 -2.61 -3.16 -9.44
C THR A 33 -1.57 -2.61 -8.46
N TYR A 34 -1.41 -1.29 -8.40
CA TYR A 34 -0.52 -0.63 -7.45
C TYR A 34 -0.97 -0.80 -6.00
N VAL A 35 -2.26 -0.56 -5.70
CA VAL A 35 -2.80 -0.75 -4.35
C VAL A 35 -2.70 -2.21 -3.90
N CYS A 36 -2.95 -3.17 -4.80
CA CYS A 36 -2.83 -4.60 -4.52
C CYS A 36 -1.40 -4.97 -4.12
N GLN A 37 -0.41 -4.60 -4.95
CA GLN A 37 1.01 -4.84 -4.64
C GLN A 37 1.45 -4.14 -3.35
N LEU A 38 0.94 -2.93 -3.10
CA LEU A 38 1.27 -2.21 -1.88
C LEU A 38 0.69 -2.91 -0.64
N GLN A 39 -0.53 -3.43 -0.72
CA GLN A 39 -1.15 -4.20 0.34
C GLN A 39 -0.37 -5.49 0.61
N GLU A 40 -0.01 -6.24 -0.43
CA GLU A 40 0.83 -7.44 -0.31
C GLU A 40 2.19 -7.12 0.32
N ARG A 41 2.84 -6.02 -0.07
CA ARG A 41 4.11 -5.58 0.52
C ARG A 41 3.94 -5.16 1.97
N ILE A 42 2.83 -4.54 2.35
CA ILE A 42 2.54 -4.18 3.74
C ILE A 42 2.25 -5.41 4.58
N GLU A 43 1.52 -6.39 4.06
CA GLU A 43 1.29 -7.65 4.76
C GLU A 43 2.59 -8.44 4.92
N ALA A 44 3.41 -8.51 3.87
CA ALA A 44 4.74 -9.11 3.91
C ALA A 44 5.67 -8.38 4.88
N ALA A 45 5.73 -7.05 4.82
CA ALA A 45 6.54 -6.24 5.72
C ALA A 45 6.03 -6.27 7.15
N SER A 46 4.71 -6.31 7.38
CA SER A 46 4.13 -6.50 8.71
C SER A 46 4.55 -7.87 9.25
N ARG A 47 4.45 -8.93 8.44
CA ARG A 47 4.99 -10.26 8.79
C ARG A 47 6.49 -10.23 9.09
N SER A 48 7.29 -9.49 8.34
CA SER A 48 8.72 -9.31 8.60
C SER A 48 9.00 -8.50 9.87
N PHE A 49 8.19 -7.49 10.18
CA PHE A 49 8.27 -6.72 11.42
C PHE A 49 7.90 -7.57 12.65
N PHE A 50 6.92 -8.48 12.54
CA PHE A 50 6.61 -9.44 13.60
C PHE A 50 7.63 -10.61 13.69
N ALA A 51 8.32 -10.95 12.59
CA ALA A 51 9.39 -11.96 12.59
C ALA A 51 10.68 -11.46 13.26
N GLN A 52 10.93 -10.14 13.30
CA GLN A 52 12.08 -9.56 14.01
C GLN A 52 11.83 -9.32 15.51
N GLY A 53 10.60 -9.49 16.00
CA GLY A 53 10.24 -9.40 17.41
C GLY A 53 10.18 -10.73 18.16
N ALA A 54 10.45 -11.86 17.49
CA ALA A 54 10.39 -13.20 18.07
C ALA A 54 11.70 -13.98 17.89
N THR A 55 12.84 -13.28 17.83
CA THR A 55 14.16 -13.91 17.86
C THR A 55 15.12 -13.11 18.74
N ASP A 56 14.64 -12.77 19.94
CA ASP A 56 15.50 -12.41 21.08
C ASP A 56 14.72 -12.74 22.38
N PHE A 57 14.43 -14.02 22.60
CA PHE A 57 14.25 -14.50 23.97
C PHE A 57 15.35 -15.52 24.19
N GLU A 58 16.46 -14.94 24.67
CA GLU A 58 17.64 -15.53 25.26
C GLU A 58 17.43 -16.97 25.76
N GLN A 59 18.16 -17.88 25.14
CA GLN A 59 18.44 -19.21 25.65
C GLN A 59 19.50 -19.05 26.74
N ALA A 60 19.12 -19.13 28.01
CA ALA A 60 20.04 -19.29 29.15
C ALA A 60 19.36 -20.12 30.26
#